data_AF-A0A1Q7RXN4-F1
#
_entry.id   AF-A0A1Q7RXN4-F1
#
_cell.length_a   1.000
_cell.length_b   1.000
_cell.length_c   1.000
_cell.angle_alpha   90.00
_cell.angle_beta   90.00
_cell.angle_gamma   90.00
#
_symmetry.space_group_name_H-M   'P 1'
#
loop_
_entity.id
_entity.type
_entity.pdbx_description
1 polymer ?
#
loop_
_entity_poly.entity_id
_entity_poly.type
_entity_poly.pdbx_seq_one_letter_code
_entity_poly.pdbx_strand_id
1 'polypeptide(L)'
;MALELARNRASLLLLHVLPPVPLVPDVYVAASVYERLRQAYEESARKRLDRLRRKAVAAGVRASALLRDSASAPEEIVRVARAKRIDIIVMGTHGRGGIAKMFLGSVAERVVRTATRPVLTVRGR
;
A
#
# COMPACT_ATOMS: atom_id res chain seq x y z
N MET A 1 -12.64 7.92 -4.88
CA MET A 1 -11.79 8.93 -4.22
C MET A 1 -10.45 9.18 -4.92
N ALA A 2 -9.39 8.36 -4.78
CA ALA A 2 -8.08 8.69 -5.39
C ALA A 2 -8.15 8.90 -6.93
N LEU A 3 -8.93 8.06 -7.62
CA LEU A 3 -9.20 8.22 -9.05
C LEU A 3 -10.00 9.49 -9.37
N GLU A 4 -10.95 9.87 -8.52
CA GLU A 4 -11.75 11.09 -8.71
C GLU A 4 -10.89 12.33 -8.53
N LEU A 5 -10.04 12.36 -7.50
CA LEU A 5 -9.07 13.44 -7.29
C LEU A 5 -8.13 13.58 -8.49
N ALA A 6 -7.66 12.46 -9.03
CA ALA A 6 -6.69 12.47 -10.12
C ALA A 6 -7.26 12.84 -11.50
N ARG A 7 -8.58 12.81 -11.68
CA ARG A 7 -9.23 13.30 -12.92
C ARG A 7 -8.97 14.80 -13.17
N ASN A 8 -8.58 15.56 -12.13
CA ASN A 8 -8.16 16.96 -12.24
C ASN A 8 -6.66 17.10 -12.60
N ARG A 9 -6.18 16.42 -13.65
CA ARG A 9 -4.80 16.47 -14.16
C ARG A 9 -3.68 15.93 -13.23
N ALA A 10 -4.00 15.12 -12.22
CA ALA A 10 -2.98 14.49 -11.38
C ALA A 10 -2.51 13.13 -11.92
N SER A 11 -1.37 12.63 -11.43
CA SER A 11 -0.92 11.26 -11.64
C SER A 11 -1.00 10.45 -10.35
N LEU A 12 -1.16 9.13 -10.47
CA LEU A 12 -1.19 8.21 -9.34
C LEU A 12 0.11 7.40 -9.26
N LEU A 13 0.69 7.36 -8.06
CA LEU A 13 1.66 6.34 -7.66
C LEU A 13 0.94 5.33 -6.76
N LEU A 14 0.67 4.15 -7.28
CA LEU A 14 0.08 3.05 -6.53
C LEU A 14 1.20 2.32 -5.76
N LEU A 15 1.21 2.43 -4.44
CA LEU A 15 2.22 1.80 -3.58
C LEU A 15 1.64 0.56 -2.89
N HIS A 16 2.39 -0.53 -2.89
CA HIS A 16 2.17 -1.67 -2.02
C HIS A 16 3.44 -1.98 -1.24
N VAL A 17 3.33 -2.13 0.08
CA VAL A 17 4.44 -2.52 0.94
C VAL A 17 4.22 -3.96 1.39
N LEU A 18 5.14 -4.84 1.03
CA LEU A 18 5.18 -6.23 1.46
C LEU A 18 5.86 -6.31 2.82
N PRO A 19 5.18 -6.90 3.83
CA PRO A 19 5.85 -7.26 5.06
C PRO A 19 6.83 -8.41 4.80
N PRO A 20 7.91 -8.53 5.58
CA PRO A 20 8.74 -9.71 5.56
C PRO A 20 7.88 -10.93 5.90
N VAL A 21 8.21 -12.08 5.29
CA VAL A 21 7.59 -13.35 5.66
C VAL A 21 7.97 -13.61 7.12
N PRO A 22 6.99 -13.72 8.04
CA PRO A 22 7.29 -13.86 9.47
C PRO A 22 8.04 -15.17 9.71
N LEU A 23 9.19 -15.07 10.37
CA LEU A 23 9.90 -16.22 10.91
C LEU A 23 9.24 -16.58 12.24
N VAL A 24 8.80 -17.82 12.39
CA VAL A 24 8.31 -18.34 13.66
C VAL A 24 9.52 -18.92 14.39
N PRO A 25 9.82 -18.49 15.64
CA PRO A 25 10.86 -19.10 16.45
C PRO A 25 10.68 -20.61 16.53
N ASP A 26 11.79 -21.35 16.52
CA ASP A 26 11.83 -22.82 16.62
C ASP A 26 11.16 -23.60 15.48
N VAL A 27 10.76 -22.91 14.40
CA VAL A 27 10.27 -23.53 13.17
C VAL A 27 11.30 -23.36 12.06
N TYR A 28 11.98 -24.44 11.71
CA TYR A 28 12.88 -24.46 10.57
C TYR A 28 12.09 -24.60 9.26
N VAL A 29 12.05 -23.53 8.49
CA VAL A 29 11.46 -23.52 7.14
C VAL A 29 12.59 -23.69 6.13
N ALA A 30 12.49 -24.68 5.25
CA ALA A 30 13.45 -24.84 4.17
C ALA A 30 13.49 -23.58 3.29
N ALA A 31 14.70 -23.15 2.88
CA ALA A 31 14.88 -21.93 2.09
C ALA A 31 13.98 -21.90 0.83
N SER A 32 13.79 -23.05 0.17
CA SER A 32 12.91 -23.16 -1.00
C SER A 32 11.43 -22.89 -0.70
N VAL A 33 10.95 -23.22 0.51
CA VAL A 33 9.59 -22.91 0.95
C VAL A 33 9.44 -21.42 1.20
N TYR A 34 10.43 -20.80 1.87
CA TYR A 34 10.46 -19.36 2.11
C TYR A 34 10.41 -18.57 0.79
N GLU A 35 11.25 -18.95 -0.18
CA GLU A 35 11.25 -18.31 -1.51
C GLU A 35 9.92 -18.46 -2.23
N ARG A 36 9.30 -19.65 -2.20
CA ARG A 36 7.97 -19.84 -2.80
C ARG A 36 6.89 -18.97 -2.15
N LEU A 37 6.90 -18.83 -0.82
CA LEU A 37 5.96 -17.97 -0.11
C LEU A 37 6.17 -16.50 -0.48
N ARG A 38 7.42 -16.03 -0.46
CA ARG A 38 7.78 -14.67 -0.87
C ARG A 38 7.34 -14.38 -2.31
N GLN A 39 7.63 -15.28 -3.24
CA GLN A 39 7.21 -15.17 -4.64
C GLN A 39 5.69 -15.10 -4.77
N ALA A 40 4.95 -15.97 -4.08
CA ALA A 40 3.49 -15.96 -4.11
C ALA A 40 2.91 -14.63 -3.57
N TYR A 41 3.48 -14.06 -2.50
CA TYR A 41 3.09 -12.75 -1.98
C TYR A 41 3.38 -11.63 -2.98
N GLU A 42 4.59 -11.61 -3.56
CA GLU A 42 4.97 -10.65 -4.58
C GLU A 42 4.05 -10.69 -5.80
N GLU A 43 3.80 -11.88 -6.34
CA GLU A 43 2.91 -12.06 -7.49
C GLU A 43 1.50 -11.56 -7.20
N SER A 44 0.95 -11.89 -6.04
CA SER A 44 -0.38 -11.44 -5.61
C SER A 44 -0.45 -9.91 -5.50
N ALA A 45 0.60 -9.29 -4.94
CA ALA A 45 0.71 -7.84 -4.85
C ALA A 45 0.84 -7.18 -6.23
N ARG A 46 1.68 -7.73 -7.13
CA ARG A 46 1.85 -7.26 -8.51
C ARG A 46 0.54 -7.35 -9.29
N LYS A 47 -0.15 -8.50 -9.25
CA LYS A 47 -1.46 -8.70 -9.89
C LYS A 47 -2.50 -7.68 -9.39
N ARG A 48 -2.47 -7.36 -8.09
CA ARG A 48 -3.34 -6.33 -7.49
C ARG A 48 -2.99 -4.92 -8.00
N LEU A 49 -1.71 -4.55 -7.99
CA LEU A 49 -1.23 -3.26 -8.48
C LEU A 49 -1.59 -3.07 -9.96
N ASP A 50 -1.37 -4.09 -10.79
CA ASP A 50 -1.70 -4.05 -12.21
C ASP A 50 -3.20 -3.88 -12.46
N ARG A 51 -4.04 -4.57 -11.70
CA ARG A 51 -5.50 -4.39 -11.78
C ARG A 51 -5.90 -2.95 -11.46
N LEU A 52 -5.33 -2.37 -10.39
CA LEU A 52 -5.61 -0.98 -10.00
C LEU A 52 -5.06 0.03 -11.03
N ARG A 53 -3.87 -0.21 -11.56
CA ARG A 53 -3.26 0.61 -12.61
C ARG A 53 -4.11 0.60 -13.87
N ARG A 54 -4.54 -0.57 -14.34
CA ARG A 54 -5.44 -0.71 -15.49
C ARG A 54 -6.75 0.04 -15.27
N LYS A 55 -7.36 -0.08 -14.08
CA LYS A 55 -8.56 0.69 -13.73
C LYS A 55 -8.34 2.20 -13.76
N ALA A 56 -7.17 2.68 -13.34
CA ALA A 56 -6.82 4.08 -13.39
C ALA A 56 -6.65 4.60 -14.82
N VAL A 57 -5.89 3.86 -15.64
CA VAL A 57 -5.65 4.20 -17.05
C VAL A 57 -6.96 4.19 -17.84
N ALA A 58 -7.83 3.20 -17.63
CA ALA A 58 -9.15 3.15 -18.25
C ALA A 58 -10.05 4.34 -17.85
N ALA A 59 -9.79 4.97 -16.70
CA ALA A 59 -10.48 6.16 -16.24
C ALA A 59 -9.80 7.48 -16.70
N GLY A 60 -8.81 7.41 -17.61
CA GLY A 60 -8.09 8.56 -18.14
C GLY A 60 -6.99 9.10 -17.23
N VAL A 61 -6.60 8.38 -16.18
CA VAL A 61 -5.63 8.82 -15.18
C VAL A 61 -4.28 8.16 -15.42
N ARG A 62 -3.20 8.95 -15.51
CA ARG A 62 -1.83 8.43 -15.55
C ARG A 62 -1.51 7.74 -14.23
N ALA A 63 -1.09 6.48 -14.28
CA ALA A 63 -0.79 5.70 -13.09
C ALA A 63 0.47 4.85 -13.25
N SER A 64 1.29 4.86 -12.21
CA SER A 64 2.46 4.00 -12.02
C SER A 64 2.24 3.10 -10.80
N ALA A 65 2.95 1.98 -10.74
CA ALA A 65 2.91 1.05 -9.63
C ALA A 65 4.31 0.88 -9.02
N LEU A 66 4.38 0.80 -7.69
CA LEU A 66 5.60 0.58 -6.94
C LEU A 66 5.35 -0.47 -5.86
N LEU A 67 6.19 -1.51 -5.86
CA LEU A 67 6.24 -2.53 -4.83
C LEU A 67 7.48 -2.27 -3.96
N ARG A 68 7.35 -2.37 -2.64
CA ARG A 68 8.44 -2.18 -1.67
C ARG A 68 8.41 -3.28 -0.63
N ASP A 69 9.58 -3.73 -0.21
CA ASP A 69 9.74 -4.62 0.94
C ASP A 69 10.08 -3.78 2.17
N SER A 70 9.34 -3.95 3.27
CA SER A 70 9.65 -3.29 4.55
C SER A 70 8.95 -3.98 5.72
N ALA A 71 9.67 -4.08 6.85
CA ALA A 71 9.09 -4.49 8.13
C ALA A 71 8.07 -3.48 8.69
N SER A 72 8.18 -2.20 8.29
CA SER A 72 7.29 -1.13 8.72
C SER A 72 6.63 -0.47 7.51
N ALA A 73 5.41 -0.92 7.19
CA ALA A 73 4.57 -0.30 6.16
C ALA A 73 4.36 1.21 6.36
N PRO A 74 4.03 1.73 7.56
CA PRO A 74 3.79 3.17 7.73
C PRO A 74 5.04 4.01 7.47
N GLU A 75 6.21 3.58 7.97
CA GLU A 75 7.48 4.29 7.72
C GLU A 75 7.84 4.28 6.25
N GLU A 76 7.67 3.14 5.58
CA GLU A 76 7.98 3.00 4.16
C GLU A 76 7.06 3.87 3.29
N ILE A 77 5.77 3.98 3.65
CA ILE A 77 4.83 4.89 2.99
C ILE A 77 5.30 6.33 3.11
N VAL A 78 5.64 6.80 4.32
CA VAL A 78 6.13 8.17 4.55
C VAL A 78 7.44 8.43 3.82
N ARG A 79 8.35 7.47 3.83
CA ARG A 79 9.65 7.54 3.14
C ARG A 79 9.47 7.65 1.63
N VAL A 80 8.62 6.81 1.02
CA VAL A 80 8.30 6.87 -0.42
C VAL A 80 7.63 8.19 -0.76
N ALA A 81 6.66 8.64 0.04
CA ALA A 81 5.98 9.91 -0.19
C ALA A 81 6.95 11.09 -0.22
N ARG A 82 7.92 11.12 0.71
CA ARG A 82 9.00 12.12 0.71
C ARG A 82 9.91 11.99 -0.51
N ALA A 83 10.43 10.79 -0.77
CA ALA A 83 11.41 10.54 -1.82
C ALA A 83 10.86 10.79 -3.24
N LYS A 84 9.59 10.45 -3.47
CA LYS A 84 8.89 10.67 -4.75
C LYS A 84 8.19 12.02 -4.83
N ARG A 85 8.36 12.87 -3.81
CA ARG A 85 7.74 14.20 -3.72
C ARG A 85 6.22 14.17 -3.93
N ILE A 86 5.54 13.20 -3.31
CA ILE A 86 4.08 13.05 -3.40
C ILE A 86 3.38 14.22 -2.71
N ASP A 87 2.39 14.81 -3.38
CA ASP A 87 1.64 15.97 -2.87
C ASP A 87 0.61 15.58 -1.81
N ILE A 88 -0.05 14.43 -1.99
CA ILE A 88 -1.07 13.91 -1.08
C ILE A 88 -1.00 12.38 -0.99
N ILE A 89 -1.09 11.86 0.23
CA ILE A 89 -1.21 10.42 0.47
C ILE A 89 -2.69 10.09 0.59
N VAL A 90 -3.18 9.18 -0.25
CA VAL A 90 -4.56 8.68 -0.15
C VAL A 90 -4.53 7.23 0.29
N MET A 91 -5.19 6.90 1.41
CA MET A 91 -5.22 5.53 1.91
C MET A 91 -6.55 5.16 2.53
N GLY A 92 -6.86 3.86 2.54
CA GLY A 92 -8.02 3.32 3.25
C GLY A 92 -7.83 3.39 4.77
N THR A 93 -8.93 3.44 5.50
CA THR A 93 -8.92 3.41 6.97
C THR A 93 -8.83 2.01 7.55
N HIS A 94 -9.02 0.95 6.75
CA HIS A 94 -9.04 -0.44 7.23
C HIS A 94 -8.30 -1.39 6.28
N GLY A 95 -7.74 -2.46 6.83
CA GLY A 95 -7.15 -3.57 6.08
C GLY A 95 -8.20 -4.61 5.66
N ARG A 96 -7.72 -5.72 5.07
CA ARG A 96 -8.59 -6.83 4.60
C ARG A 96 -9.36 -7.55 5.72
N GLY A 97 -8.96 -7.41 6.97
CA GLY A 97 -9.56 -8.09 8.13
C GLY A 97 -10.74 -7.37 8.80
N GLY A 98 -11.15 -6.20 8.30
CA GLY A 98 -12.43 -5.55 8.63
C GLY A 98 -12.85 -5.55 10.10
N ILE A 99 -12.23 -4.73 10.94
CA ILE A 99 -12.78 -4.46 12.29
C ILE A 99 -13.88 -3.40 12.13
N ALA A 100 -15.14 -3.76 12.40
CA ALA A 100 -16.32 -2.93 12.12
C ALA A 100 -16.45 -1.66 12.99
N LYS A 101 -15.58 -1.46 13.99
CA LYS A 101 -15.64 -0.31 14.88
C LYS A 101 -14.87 0.88 14.28
N MET A 102 -15.32 2.09 14.57
CA MET A 102 -14.91 3.41 14.04
C MET A 102 -13.41 3.80 14.09
N PHE A 103 -12.47 2.86 14.25
CA PHE A 103 -11.06 3.15 14.44
C PHE A 103 -10.30 3.30 13.11
N LEU A 104 -9.32 4.19 13.08
CA LEU A 104 -8.28 4.16 12.06
C LEU A 104 -7.50 2.85 12.20
N GLY A 105 -7.26 2.14 11.11
CA GLY A 105 -6.37 0.99 11.10
C GLY A 105 -4.94 1.41 11.49
N SER A 106 -4.20 0.51 12.13
CA SER A 106 -2.88 0.81 12.73
C SER A 106 -1.87 1.45 11.76
N VAL A 107 -1.89 1.06 10.48
CA VAL A 107 -1.05 1.69 9.45
C VAL A 107 -1.52 3.11 9.13
N ALA A 108 -2.83 3.30 8.96
CA ALA A 108 -3.41 4.61 8.65
C ALA A 108 -3.17 5.61 9.79
N GLU A 109 -3.41 5.20 11.03
CA GLU A 109 -3.14 6.01 12.21
C GLU A 109 -1.67 6.45 12.28
N ARG A 110 -0.73 5.51 12.12
CA ARG A 110 0.70 5.82 12.16
C ARG A 110 1.13 6.73 11.02
N VAL A 111 0.61 6.55 9.80
CA VAL A 111 0.89 7.43 8.67
C VAL A 111 0.35 8.82 8.92
N VAL A 112 -0.91 8.97 9.35
CA VAL A 112 -1.51 10.27 9.69
C VAL A 112 -0.68 11.01 10.74
N ARG A 113 -0.20 10.30 11.77
CA ARG A 113 0.59 10.89 12.85
C ARG A 113 2.00 11.32 12.44
N THR A 114 2.59 10.70 11.41
CA THR A 114 4.03 10.86 11.10
C THR A 114 4.32 11.43 9.71
N ALA A 115 3.33 11.48 8.83
CA ALA A 115 3.50 12.00 7.48
C ALA A 115 3.74 13.51 7.49
N THR A 116 4.75 13.95 6.76
CA THR A 116 4.99 15.38 6.49
C THR A 116 4.19 15.88 5.27
N ARG A 117 3.36 15.01 4.67
CA ARG A 117 2.51 15.32 3.51
C ARG A 117 1.04 15.16 3.93
N PRO A 118 0.12 15.97 3.38
CA PRO A 118 -1.31 15.79 3.62
C PRO A 118 -1.75 14.33 3.42
N VAL A 119 -2.54 13.82 4.37
CA VAL A 119 -3.08 12.46 4.33
C VAL A 119 -4.60 12.52 4.24
N LEU A 120 -5.16 11.96 3.17
CA LEU A 120 -6.60 11.77 3.02
C LEU A 120 -6.94 10.30 3.29
N THR A 121 -7.67 10.08 4.38
CA THR A 121 -8.17 8.76 4.72
C THR A 121 -9.56 8.53 4.14
N VAL A 122 -9.75 7.42 3.45
CA VAL A 122 -11.02 7.07 2.80
C VAL A 122 -11.65 5.90 3.56
N ARG A 123 -12.91 6.08 3.97
CA ARG A 123 -13.71 4.99 4.55
C ARG A 123 -14.32 4.16 3.41
N GLY A 124 -14.14 2.85 3.44
CA GLY A 124 -14.89 1.96 2.57
C GLY A 124 -16.38 2.09 2.92
N ARG A 125 -17.23 2.18 1.91
CA ARG A 125 -18.65 1.87 2.08
C ARG A 125 -18.82 0.37 2.18
#